data_AF-A0A3D1N204-F1
#
_entry.id   AF-A0A3D1N204-F1
#
_cell.length_a   1.000
_cell.length_b   1.000
_cell.length_c   1.000
_cell.angle_alpha   90.00
_cell.angle_beta   90.00
_cell.angle_gamma   90.00
#
_symmetry.space_group_name_H-M   'P 1'
#
loop_
_entity.id
_entity.type
_entity.pdbx_description
1 polymer ?
#
loop_
_entity_poly.entity_id
_entity_poly.type
_entity_poly.pdbx_seq_one_letter_code
_entity_poly.pdbx_strand_id
1 'polypeptide(L)'
;MKKLFTVVLLCLPCLGFSHTPEELRLKGDNYSLSAADLKIPPAAVSAAQPAAVGTAVPVFDYLSSLNRADGASVSISRSGGSIIIEGFGKIPKSAYSDAYKNGDVVFLIGHLEDALTEREWTAYYNVAKWLVKEGFRVVMNPVAMVADIKASVQDDRTKVIIWSSHGSKDGGIYDSSKELVPTDVFAMNPGRNFKQIIVSSCYSNVMVGRYQFPAGVNSTYWEGTTDSDDLFSYLFKRWDPRGLGENVE
;
A
#
# COMPACT_ATOMS: atom_id res chain seq x y z
N MET A 1 38.20 -24.48 -4.18
CA MET A 1 37.10 -25.49 -4.10
C MET A 1 36.10 -25.08 -3.04
N LYS A 2 34.85 -24.81 -3.45
CA LYS A 2 33.57 -24.97 -2.73
C LYS A 2 32.50 -24.33 -3.64
N LYS A 3 31.78 -25.16 -4.40
CA LYS A 3 30.61 -24.72 -5.18
C LYS A 3 29.40 -24.77 -4.24
N LEU A 4 28.82 -23.63 -3.90
CA LEU A 4 27.56 -23.58 -3.17
C LEU A 4 26.45 -24.06 -4.11
N PHE A 5 25.87 -25.22 -3.82
CA PHE A 5 24.64 -25.68 -4.43
C PHE A 5 23.48 -25.12 -3.61
N THR A 6 22.80 -24.11 -4.14
CA THR A 6 21.52 -23.63 -3.59
C THR A 6 20.41 -24.43 -4.26
N VAL A 7 19.92 -25.46 -3.59
CA VAL A 7 18.72 -26.20 -4.03
C VAL A 7 17.51 -25.49 -3.45
N VAL A 8 16.70 -24.87 -4.31
CA VAL A 8 15.40 -24.32 -3.93
C VAL A 8 14.39 -25.46 -3.88
N LEU A 9 14.09 -25.97 -2.68
CA LEU A 9 13.00 -26.93 -2.46
C LEU A 9 11.67 -26.15 -2.36
N LEU A 10 10.84 -26.27 -3.40
CA LEU A 10 9.41 -25.94 -3.34
C LEU A 10 8.69 -27.04 -2.55
N CYS A 11 8.17 -26.69 -1.36
CA CYS A 11 7.36 -27.59 -0.54
C CYS A 11 5.99 -27.84 -1.21
N LEU A 12 5.85 -29.00 -1.86
CA LEU A 12 4.56 -29.62 -2.17
C LEU A 12 4.14 -30.51 -0.99
N PRO A 13 2.91 -30.37 -0.44
CA PRO A 13 2.43 -31.26 0.61
C PRO A 13 1.97 -32.57 -0.04
N CYS A 14 2.71 -33.66 0.19
CA CYS A 14 2.33 -35.10 0.09
C CYS A 14 3.48 -36.06 -0.26
N LEU A 15 4.76 -35.71 -0.04
CA LEU A 15 5.86 -36.67 -0.19
C LEU A 15 6.43 -37.02 1.18
N GLY A 16 6.19 -38.25 1.63
CA GLY A 16 6.89 -38.85 2.76
C GLY A 16 8.38 -38.98 2.42
N PHE A 17 9.22 -38.22 3.12
CA PHE A 17 10.65 -38.21 2.88
C PHE A 17 11.33 -39.36 3.64
N SER A 18 11.52 -40.49 2.97
CA SER A 18 12.51 -41.50 3.34
C SER A 18 13.39 -41.83 2.14
N HIS A 19 13.92 -40.80 1.48
CA HIS A 19 14.85 -40.98 0.36
C HIS A 19 16.25 -40.48 0.70
N THR A 20 17.25 -41.32 0.44
CA THR A 20 18.65 -41.00 0.73
C THR A 20 19.23 -40.10 -0.38
N PRO A 21 20.31 -39.35 -0.10
CA PRO A 21 20.96 -38.48 -1.09
C PRO A 21 21.41 -39.20 -2.38
N GLU A 22 21.61 -40.51 -2.33
CA GLU A 22 22.00 -41.33 -3.49
C GLU A 22 20.80 -41.61 -4.43
N GLU A 23 19.60 -41.79 -3.88
CA GLU A 23 18.37 -41.98 -4.67
C GLU A 23 17.96 -40.72 -5.44
N LEU A 24 18.29 -39.54 -4.91
CA LEU A 24 18.07 -38.27 -5.58
C LEU A 24 19.05 -38.05 -6.74
N ARG A 25 20.28 -38.58 -6.66
CA ARG A 25 21.26 -38.52 -7.75
C ARG A 25 20.86 -39.38 -8.95
N LEU A 26 20.31 -40.57 -8.71
CA LEU A 26 19.82 -41.47 -9.76
C LEU A 26 18.61 -40.92 -10.55
N LYS A 27 17.87 -39.96 -9.99
CA LYS A 27 16.73 -39.31 -10.66
C LYS A 27 17.09 -38.01 -11.40
N GLY A 28 18.35 -37.56 -11.31
CA GLY A 28 18.82 -36.29 -11.87
C GLY A 28 18.95 -36.25 -13.40
N ASP A 29 19.02 -37.41 -14.07
CA ASP A 29 19.27 -37.49 -15.52
C ASP A 29 18.08 -37.08 -16.40
N ASN A 30 16.93 -36.73 -15.81
CA ASN A 30 15.71 -36.32 -16.53
C ASN A 30 15.42 -34.82 -16.49
N TYR A 31 16.32 -33.98 -15.97
CA TYR A 31 16.10 -32.53 -15.87
C TYR A 31 17.21 -31.75 -16.58
N SER A 32 16.89 -31.19 -17.75
CA SER A 32 17.78 -30.28 -18.49
C SER A 32 17.81 -28.90 -17.81
N LEU A 33 18.96 -28.55 -17.24
CA LEU A 33 19.26 -27.22 -16.72
C LEU A 33 19.94 -26.40 -17.82
N SER A 34 19.19 -25.49 -18.45
CA SER A 34 19.76 -24.44 -19.29
C SER A 34 20.27 -23.31 -18.39
N ALA A 35 21.59 -23.13 -18.32
CA ALA A 35 22.22 -21.93 -17.75
C ALA A 35 22.57 -20.98 -18.89
N ALA A 36 22.12 -19.72 -18.81
CA ALA A 36 22.50 -18.69 -19.75
C ALA A 36 23.95 -18.22 -19.50
N ASP A 37 24.72 -18.03 -20.57
CA ASP A 37 26.11 -17.56 -20.50
C ASP A 37 26.21 -16.10 -20.04
N LEU A 38 26.94 -15.88 -18.95
CA LEU A 38 27.29 -14.55 -18.43
C LEU A 38 28.38 -13.91 -19.30
N LYS A 39 28.02 -12.89 -20.09
CA LYS A 39 28.98 -11.99 -20.74
C LYS A 39 29.46 -10.94 -19.74
N ILE A 40 30.78 -10.92 -19.48
CA ILE A 40 31.46 -9.90 -18.68
C ILE A 40 31.84 -8.72 -19.59
N PRO A 41 31.44 -7.47 -19.31
CA PRO A 41 31.97 -6.30 -20.01
C PRO A 41 33.31 -5.84 -19.42
N PRO A 42 34.18 -5.18 -20.22
CA PRO A 42 35.53 -4.77 -19.82
C PRO A 42 35.52 -3.53 -18.92
N ALA A 43 36.56 -3.40 -18.10
CA ALA A 43 36.71 -2.37 -17.07
C ALA A 43 37.22 -1.01 -17.59
N ALA A 44 37.02 0.02 -16.75
CA ALA A 44 37.37 1.45 -16.81
C ALA A 44 36.30 2.32 -17.53
N VAL A 45 35.84 3.46 -16.99
CA VAL A 45 36.54 4.52 -16.24
C VAL A 45 35.55 5.23 -15.30
N SER A 46 36.01 5.63 -14.12
CA SER A 46 35.28 6.44 -13.14
C SER A 46 34.92 7.83 -13.68
N ALA A 47 33.63 8.13 -13.76
CA ALA A 47 33.07 9.48 -13.71
C ALA A 47 31.85 9.45 -12.79
N ALA A 48 31.72 10.48 -11.96
CA ALA A 48 30.79 10.63 -10.84
C ALA A 48 29.45 9.88 -10.98
N GLN A 49 29.18 9.01 -10.02
CA GLN A 49 27.95 8.23 -9.89
C GLN A 49 26.79 9.18 -9.55
N PRO A 50 25.77 9.35 -10.39
CA PRO A 50 24.50 9.88 -9.91
C PRO A 50 23.91 8.88 -8.91
N ALA A 51 23.29 9.40 -7.85
CA ALA A 51 22.64 8.60 -6.81
C ALA A 51 21.78 7.50 -7.45
N ALA A 52 21.92 6.28 -6.93
CA ALA A 52 21.19 5.12 -7.41
C ALA A 52 19.69 5.42 -7.41
N VAL A 53 19.10 5.43 -8.61
CA VAL A 53 17.66 5.43 -8.81
C VAL A 53 17.12 4.20 -8.07
N GLY A 54 16.46 4.43 -6.95
CA GLY A 54 15.91 3.37 -6.11
C GLY A 54 14.94 2.52 -6.92
N THR A 55 15.24 1.23 -7.07
CA THR A 55 14.28 0.25 -7.55
C THR A 55 13.03 0.34 -6.69
N ALA A 56 11.87 0.60 -7.29
CA ALA A 56 10.59 0.64 -6.60
C ALA A 56 10.46 -0.59 -5.69
N VAL A 57 10.26 -0.36 -4.39
CA VAL A 57 10.04 -1.43 -3.40
C VAL A 57 8.80 -2.21 -3.85
N PRO A 58 8.85 -3.55 -4.00
CA PRO A 58 7.66 -4.36 -4.22
C PRO A 58 6.79 -4.29 -2.94
N VAL A 59 5.96 -3.26 -2.84
CA VAL A 59 5.31 -2.82 -1.58
C VAL A 59 4.61 -3.97 -0.87
N PHE A 60 3.84 -4.77 -1.60
CA PHE A 60 3.17 -5.93 -1.01
C PHE A 60 4.14 -6.94 -0.38
N ASP A 61 5.27 -7.25 -1.03
CA ASP A 61 6.23 -8.22 -0.51
C ASP A 61 6.94 -7.66 0.72
N TYR A 62 7.20 -6.35 0.73
CA TYR A 62 7.74 -5.63 1.86
C TYR A 62 6.77 -5.61 3.05
N LEU A 63 5.52 -5.20 2.85
CA LEU A 63 4.50 -5.24 3.92
C LEU A 63 4.27 -6.65 4.45
N SER A 64 4.26 -7.65 3.54
CA SER A 64 4.15 -9.05 3.92
C SER A 64 5.35 -9.55 4.72
N SER A 65 6.56 -9.04 4.44
CA SER A 65 7.77 -9.41 5.19
C SER A 65 7.74 -8.80 6.60
N LEU A 66 7.33 -7.54 6.74
CA LEU A 66 7.09 -6.90 8.04
C LEU A 66 6.07 -7.68 8.86
N ASN A 67 4.96 -8.12 8.25
CA ASN A 67 3.95 -8.92 8.94
C ASN A 67 4.47 -10.26 9.46
N ARG A 68 5.30 -10.95 8.67
CA ARG A 68 5.94 -12.19 9.11
C ARG A 68 6.95 -11.97 10.24
N ALA A 69 7.70 -10.87 10.20
CA ALA A 69 8.70 -10.54 11.20
C ALA A 69 8.06 -10.11 12.54
N ASP A 70 7.00 -9.32 12.47
CA ASP A 70 6.29 -8.80 13.65
C ASP A 70 5.42 -9.85 14.35
N GLY A 71 5.06 -10.95 13.66
CA GLY A 71 4.07 -11.91 14.15
C GLY A 71 2.68 -11.31 14.35
N ALA A 72 2.35 -10.24 13.61
CA ALA A 72 1.10 -9.52 13.80
C ALA A 72 -0.12 -10.35 13.35
N SER A 73 -1.23 -10.20 14.06
CA SER A 73 -2.50 -10.86 13.76
C SER A 73 -3.29 -10.15 12.66
N VAL A 74 -2.63 -9.80 11.56
CA VAL A 74 -3.28 -9.25 10.36
C VAL A 74 -3.04 -10.14 9.14
N SER A 75 -4.04 -10.19 8.26
CA SER A 75 -3.97 -10.78 6.93
C SER A 75 -3.66 -9.66 5.94
N ILE A 76 -2.71 -9.92 5.03
CA ILE A 76 -2.35 -9.02 3.94
C ILE A 76 -2.59 -9.77 2.63
N SER A 77 -3.43 -9.21 1.76
CA SER A 77 -3.77 -9.80 0.47
C SER A 77 -3.76 -8.76 -0.65
N ARG A 78 -3.80 -9.21 -1.90
CA ARG A 78 -3.95 -8.36 -3.08
C ARG A 78 -5.35 -8.52 -3.67
N SER A 79 -5.93 -7.40 -4.09
CA SER A 79 -7.15 -7.36 -4.90
C SER A 79 -6.94 -6.32 -6.01
N GLY A 80 -6.68 -6.78 -7.24
CA GLY A 80 -6.29 -5.89 -8.34
C GLY A 80 -4.99 -5.14 -8.01
N GLY A 81 -5.02 -3.81 -8.18
CA GLY A 81 -3.91 -2.91 -7.82
C GLY A 81 -3.84 -2.56 -6.32
N SER A 82 -4.81 -2.97 -5.52
CA SER A 82 -4.89 -2.65 -4.10
C SER A 82 -4.36 -3.76 -3.21
N ILE A 83 -3.77 -3.36 -2.09
CA ILE A 83 -3.37 -4.19 -0.96
C ILE A 83 -4.45 -4.07 0.11
N ILE A 84 -4.98 -5.20 0.56
CA ILE A 84 -5.99 -5.25 1.63
C ILE A 84 -5.32 -5.75 2.90
N ILE A 85 -5.47 -5.01 3.99
CA ILE A 85 -4.96 -5.34 5.32
C ILE A 85 -6.14 -5.45 6.28
N GLU A 86 -6.27 -6.61 6.90
CA GLU A 86 -7.48 -6.99 7.62
C GLU A 86 -7.13 -7.86 8.85
N GLY A 87 -8.00 -7.98 9.85
CA GLY A 87 -7.75 -8.81 11.04
C GLY A 87 -7.59 -10.31 10.73
N PHE A 88 -6.78 -11.04 11.51
CA PHE A 88 -6.59 -12.48 11.35
C PHE A 88 -7.77 -13.27 11.94
N GLY A 89 -8.41 -14.12 11.13
CA GLY A 89 -9.51 -15.00 11.56
C GLY A 89 -10.50 -15.30 10.43
N LYS A 90 -11.43 -16.25 10.63
CA LYS A 90 -12.59 -16.43 9.73
C LYS A 90 -13.59 -15.29 9.95
N ILE A 91 -13.18 -14.08 9.60
CA ILE A 91 -14.04 -12.92 9.65
C ILE A 91 -15.05 -13.06 8.50
N PRO A 92 -16.36 -12.96 8.78
CA PRO A 92 -17.36 -12.98 7.72
C PRO A 92 -17.02 -11.90 6.69
N LYS A 93 -16.97 -12.28 5.41
CA LYS A 93 -16.63 -11.35 4.31
C LYS A 93 -17.72 -10.29 4.06
N SER A 94 -18.71 -10.14 4.94
CA SER A 94 -19.69 -9.07 4.78
C SER A 94 -19.00 -7.72 5.01
N ALA A 95 -19.38 -6.76 4.18
CA ALA A 95 -18.94 -5.37 4.23
C ALA A 95 -19.19 -4.67 5.57
N TYR A 96 -20.07 -5.27 6.40
CA TYR A 96 -20.55 -4.77 7.68
C TYR A 96 -20.37 -5.82 8.78
N SER A 97 -19.42 -6.75 8.61
CA SER A 97 -19.16 -7.74 9.65
C SER A 97 -18.71 -7.04 10.92
N ASP A 98 -19.02 -7.61 12.08
CA ASP A 98 -18.63 -7.05 13.39
C ASP A 98 -17.13 -6.70 13.47
N ALA A 99 -16.29 -7.39 12.70
CA ALA A 99 -14.86 -7.16 12.64
C ALA A 99 -14.46 -5.86 11.92
N TYR A 100 -15.27 -5.38 10.96
CA TYR A 100 -15.02 -4.15 10.19
C TYR A 100 -16.20 -3.19 10.25
N LYS A 101 -16.91 -3.18 11.38
CA LYS A 101 -18.09 -2.34 11.61
C LYS A 101 -17.82 -0.84 11.43
N ASN A 102 -16.56 -0.39 11.55
CA ASN A 102 -16.19 1.01 11.35
C ASN A 102 -15.90 1.37 9.87
N GLY A 103 -15.91 0.37 8.98
CA GLY A 103 -15.71 0.56 7.54
C GLY A 103 -14.25 0.54 7.10
N ASP A 104 -14.01 1.11 5.93
CA ASP A 104 -12.70 1.15 5.30
C ASP A 104 -11.99 2.49 5.52
N VAL A 105 -10.70 2.39 5.85
CA VAL A 105 -9.74 3.48 5.65
C VAL A 105 -8.92 3.17 4.40
N VAL A 106 -8.98 4.07 3.42
CA VAL A 106 -8.34 3.89 2.11
C VAL A 106 -7.13 4.80 1.98
N PHE A 107 -5.94 4.23 1.85
CA PHE A 107 -4.71 4.94 1.49
C PHE A 107 -4.55 4.95 -0.02
N LEU A 108 -4.57 6.13 -0.64
CA LEU A 108 -4.40 6.32 -2.07
C LEU A 108 -3.14 7.16 -2.31
N ILE A 109 -2.18 6.58 -3.04
CA ILE A 109 -0.88 7.20 -3.29
C ILE A 109 -0.77 7.53 -4.78
N GLY A 110 -0.86 8.82 -5.10
CA GLY A 110 -0.77 9.35 -6.46
C GLY A 110 0.68 9.52 -6.94
N HIS A 111 0.96 10.59 -7.67
CA HIS A 111 2.33 10.85 -8.13
C HIS A 111 3.23 11.34 -6.98
N LEU A 112 4.35 10.65 -6.78
CA LEU A 112 5.51 11.10 -5.99
C LEU A 112 6.77 10.99 -6.88
N GLU A 113 7.70 11.94 -6.76
CA GLU A 113 8.93 11.99 -7.58
C GLU A 113 9.94 10.92 -7.16
N ASP A 114 9.99 10.63 -5.86
CA ASP A 114 10.79 9.56 -5.28
C ASP A 114 9.91 8.38 -4.88
N ALA A 115 10.42 7.17 -5.07
CA ALA A 115 9.80 6.00 -4.48
C ALA A 115 9.79 6.16 -2.96
N LEU A 116 8.62 6.00 -2.34
CA LEU A 116 8.48 5.99 -0.89
C LEU A 116 9.49 5.02 -0.28
N THR A 117 10.14 5.48 0.77
CA THR A 117 11.18 4.74 1.49
C THR A 117 10.59 3.59 2.29
N GLU A 118 11.41 2.60 2.62
CA GLU A 118 11.05 1.54 3.58
C GLU A 118 10.53 2.11 4.91
N ARG A 119 11.09 3.24 5.35
CA ARG A 119 10.64 3.99 6.55
C ARG A 119 9.18 4.40 6.43
N GLU A 120 8.79 4.97 5.29
CA GLU A 120 7.42 5.43 5.05
C GLU A 120 6.44 4.28 4.91
N TRP A 121 6.82 3.21 4.19
CA TRP A 121 5.99 2.01 4.11
C TRP A 121 5.80 1.33 5.47
N THR A 122 6.82 1.33 6.32
CA THR A 122 6.72 0.86 7.70
C THR A 122 5.76 1.72 8.51
N ALA A 123 5.76 3.04 8.32
CA ALA A 123 4.82 3.94 9.00
C ALA A 123 3.38 3.67 8.56
N TYR A 124 3.10 3.58 7.25
CA TYR A 124 1.78 3.18 6.73
C TYR A 124 1.33 1.83 7.29
N TYR A 125 2.22 0.85 7.33
CA TYR A 125 1.93 -0.47 7.91
C TYR A 125 1.53 -0.40 9.38
N ASN A 126 2.24 0.41 10.17
CA ASN A 126 1.94 0.58 11.60
C ASN A 126 0.60 1.28 11.83
N VAL A 127 0.26 2.29 11.01
CA VAL A 127 -1.09 2.89 11.04
C VAL A 127 -2.13 1.83 10.67
N ALA A 128 -1.88 1.05 9.61
CA ALA A 128 -2.82 0.03 9.16
C ALA A 128 -3.11 -1.04 10.24
N LYS A 129 -2.07 -1.52 10.92
CA LYS A 129 -2.20 -2.46 12.05
C LYS A 129 -3.05 -1.88 13.17
N TRP A 130 -2.82 -0.62 13.52
CA TRP A 130 -3.60 0.05 14.55
C TRP A 130 -5.06 0.17 14.13
N LEU A 131 -5.35 0.65 12.92
CA LEU A 131 -6.70 0.75 12.38
C LEU A 131 -7.45 -0.59 12.39
N VAL A 132 -6.78 -1.67 12.00
CA VAL A 132 -7.36 -3.03 12.05
C VAL A 132 -7.74 -3.44 13.48
N LYS A 133 -6.91 -3.10 14.48
CA LYS A 133 -7.25 -3.34 15.89
C LYS A 133 -8.44 -2.52 16.36
N GLU A 134 -8.64 -1.33 15.81
CA GLU A 134 -9.79 -0.47 16.09
C GLU A 134 -11.03 -0.84 15.26
N GLY A 135 -11.04 -1.98 14.56
CA GLY A 135 -12.23 -2.47 13.84
C GLY A 135 -12.47 -1.83 12.47
N PHE A 136 -11.43 -1.31 11.84
CA PHE A 136 -11.44 -0.89 10.44
C PHE A 136 -10.83 -1.97 9.54
N ARG A 137 -11.21 -1.97 8.27
CA ARG A 137 -10.41 -2.60 7.22
C ARG A 137 -9.56 -1.54 6.54
N VAL A 138 -8.36 -1.91 6.12
CA VAL A 138 -7.46 -0.99 5.43
C VAL A 138 -7.29 -1.43 3.99
N VAL A 139 -7.50 -0.48 3.07
CA VAL A 139 -7.26 -0.64 1.64
C VAL A 139 -6.14 0.31 1.26
N MET A 140 -5.11 -0.17 0.57
CA MET A 140 -3.97 0.65 0.17
C MET A 140 -3.67 0.46 -1.29
N ASN A 141 -3.68 1.56 -2.05
CA ASN A 141 -3.24 1.56 -3.44
C ASN A 141 -1.96 2.42 -3.57
N PRO A 142 -0.79 1.80 -3.77
CA PRO A 142 0.49 2.50 -3.86
C PRO A 142 0.72 3.24 -5.18
N VAL A 143 -0.17 3.04 -6.16
CA VAL A 143 -0.11 3.63 -7.51
C VAL A 143 -1.50 4.09 -7.95
N ALA A 144 -2.19 4.82 -7.08
CA ALA A 144 -3.58 5.21 -7.26
C ALA A 144 -3.78 6.09 -8.50
N MET A 145 -4.74 5.69 -9.34
CA MET A 145 -5.24 6.43 -10.49
C MET A 145 -6.55 7.15 -10.14
N VAL A 146 -7.01 8.08 -11.00
CA VAL A 146 -8.33 8.72 -10.84
C VAL A 146 -9.47 7.70 -10.68
N ALA A 147 -9.38 6.54 -11.34
CA ALA A 147 -10.38 5.48 -11.21
C ALA A 147 -10.47 4.90 -9.78
N ASP A 148 -9.33 4.80 -9.08
CA ASP A 148 -9.28 4.30 -7.70
C ASP A 148 -9.88 5.30 -6.72
N ILE A 149 -9.69 6.60 -6.97
CA ILE A 149 -10.32 7.66 -6.20
C ILE A 149 -11.85 7.55 -6.35
N LYS A 150 -12.35 7.46 -7.58
CA LYS A 150 -13.79 7.31 -7.85
C LYS A 150 -14.37 6.07 -7.19
N ALA A 151 -13.70 4.92 -7.33
CA ALA A 151 -14.14 3.68 -6.72
C ALA A 151 -14.23 3.80 -5.20
N SER A 152 -13.24 4.44 -4.56
CA SER A 152 -13.22 4.63 -3.11
C SER A 152 -14.28 5.63 -2.63
N VAL A 153 -14.50 6.71 -3.38
CA VAL A 153 -15.53 7.71 -3.05
C VAL A 153 -16.93 7.10 -3.14
N GLN A 154 -17.17 6.23 -4.12
CA GLN A 154 -18.48 5.63 -4.39
C GLN A 154 -18.75 4.37 -3.56
N ASP A 155 -17.76 3.83 -2.86
CA ASP A 155 -17.91 2.63 -2.05
C ASP A 155 -18.61 2.99 -0.72
N ASP A 156 -19.77 2.41 -0.49
CA ASP A 156 -20.51 2.57 0.77
C ASP A 156 -19.74 2.04 1.99
N ARG A 157 -18.62 1.34 1.82
CA ARG A 157 -17.76 0.92 2.93
C ARG A 157 -16.75 1.97 3.33
N THR A 158 -16.37 2.85 2.42
CA THR A 158 -15.30 3.83 2.65
C THR A 158 -15.73 4.86 3.67
N LYS A 159 -15.04 4.86 4.81
CA LYS A 159 -15.20 5.84 5.88
C LYS A 159 -14.28 7.03 5.64
N VAL A 160 -13.02 6.74 5.32
CA VAL A 160 -11.94 7.72 5.21
C VAL A 160 -11.09 7.46 3.98
N ILE A 161 -10.73 8.53 3.28
CA ILE A 161 -9.69 8.51 2.25
C ILE A 161 -8.49 9.30 2.76
N ILE A 162 -7.31 8.69 2.72
CA ILE A 162 -6.02 9.32 2.97
C ILE A 162 -5.31 9.42 1.63
N TRP A 163 -5.22 10.63 1.09
CA TRP A 163 -4.59 10.89 -0.19
C TRP A 163 -3.18 11.43 0.01
N SER A 164 -2.21 10.84 -0.68
CA SER A 164 -0.81 11.28 -0.66
C SER A 164 -0.29 11.46 -2.09
N SER A 165 0.12 12.67 -2.44
CA SER A 165 0.74 12.95 -3.75
C SER A 165 1.50 14.28 -3.71
N HIS A 166 2.23 14.57 -4.79
CA HIS A 166 2.61 15.94 -5.11
C HIS A 166 1.37 16.83 -5.30
N GLY A 167 1.54 18.10 -4.97
CA GLY A 167 0.55 19.14 -5.17
C GLY A 167 1.19 20.39 -5.76
N SER A 168 0.42 21.10 -6.56
CA SER A 168 0.83 22.34 -7.23
C SER A 168 0.40 23.56 -6.41
N LYS A 169 1.03 24.72 -6.67
CA LYS A 169 0.75 25.98 -5.95
C LYS A 169 -0.70 26.47 -6.13
N ASP A 170 -1.34 26.08 -7.22
CA ASP A 170 -2.75 26.33 -7.53
C ASP A 170 -3.67 25.21 -7.01
N GLY A 171 -3.17 24.32 -6.15
CA GLY A 171 -3.94 23.30 -5.45
C GLY A 171 -4.27 22.06 -6.27
N GLY A 172 -3.75 21.92 -7.50
CA GLY A 172 -3.92 20.69 -8.28
C GLY A 172 -3.11 19.53 -7.71
N ILE A 173 -3.71 18.33 -7.65
CA ILE A 173 -3.04 17.08 -7.27
C ILE A 173 -3.00 16.11 -8.45
N TYR A 174 -2.05 15.18 -8.43
CA TYR A 174 -1.75 14.31 -9.57
C TYR A 174 -1.84 12.84 -9.19
N ASP A 175 -2.49 12.05 -10.04
CA ASP A 175 -2.54 10.60 -9.87
C ASP A 175 -1.20 9.93 -10.22
N SER A 176 -1.06 8.62 -10.06
CA SER A 176 0.22 7.94 -10.27
C SER A 176 0.74 8.01 -11.72
N SER A 177 -0.14 8.33 -12.69
CA SER A 177 0.22 8.57 -14.09
C SER A 177 0.68 10.01 -14.37
N LYS A 178 0.73 10.86 -13.34
CA LYS A 178 1.03 12.31 -13.41
C LYS A 178 -0.08 13.13 -14.06
N GLU A 179 -1.27 12.55 -14.22
CA GLU A 179 -2.42 13.26 -14.74
C GLU A 179 -3.08 14.07 -13.63
N LEU A 180 -3.56 15.26 -13.97
CA LEU A 180 -4.26 16.12 -13.02
C LEU A 180 -5.58 15.46 -12.62
N VAL A 181 -5.81 15.30 -11.32
CA VAL A 181 -7.05 14.73 -10.79
C VAL A 181 -8.21 15.71 -10.99
N PRO A 182 -9.36 15.29 -11.55
CA PRO A 182 -10.54 16.15 -11.71
C PRO A 182 -11.04 16.75 -10.39
N THR A 183 -11.43 18.03 -10.42
CA THR A 183 -11.78 18.78 -9.19
C THR A 183 -13.05 18.29 -8.50
N ASP A 184 -13.92 17.60 -9.23
CA ASP A 184 -15.19 17.05 -8.75
C ASP A 184 -15.08 15.60 -8.25
N VAL A 185 -13.94 14.93 -8.43
CA VAL A 185 -13.80 13.48 -8.23
C VAL A 185 -14.23 13.00 -6.84
N PHE A 186 -13.99 13.80 -5.79
CA PHE A 186 -14.34 13.45 -4.42
C PHE A 186 -15.82 13.65 -4.09
N ALA A 187 -16.55 14.39 -4.92
CA ALA A 187 -17.98 14.67 -4.77
C ALA A 187 -18.87 13.81 -5.69
N MET A 188 -18.30 13.00 -6.58
CA MET A 188 -19.05 12.22 -7.57
C MET A 188 -19.73 11.00 -6.94
N ASN A 189 -21.03 11.11 -6.64
CA ASN A 189 -21.88 10.03 -6.11
C ASN A 189 -21.28 9.38 -4.85
N PRO A 190 -21.04 10.14 -3.78
CA PRO A 190 -20.35 9.65 -2.61
C PRO A 190 -21.15 8.53 -1.95
N GLY A 191 -20.44 7.48 -1.53
CA GLY A 191 -20.98 6.45 -0.66
C GLY A 191 -21.47 7.05 0.66
N ARG A 192 -22.51 6.46 1.23
CA ARG A 192 -23.22 7.00 2.41
C ARG A 192 -22.34 7.15 3.66
N ASN A 193 -21.28 6.36 3.72
CA ASN A 193 -20.39 6.29 4.88
C ASN A 193 -19.13 7.14 4.74
N PHE A 194 -18.89 7.82 3.63
CA PHE A 194 -17.71 8.66 3.48
C PHE A 194 -17.82 9.88 4.40
N LYS A 195 -16.90 10.01 5.36
CA LYS A 195 -16.93 11.06 6.41
C LYS A 195 -15.69 11.95 6.44
N GLN A 196 -14.55 11.49 5.94
CA GLN A 196 -13.33 12.28 6.03
C GLN A 196 -12.37 12.05 4.87
N ILE A 197 -11.76 13.12 4.39
CA ILE A 197 -10.55 13.07 3.57
C ILE A 197 -9.38 13.70 4.32
N ILE A 198 -8.22 13.04 4.30
CA ILE A 198 -6.96 13.55 4.83
C ILE A 198 -6.02 13.70 3.62
N VAL A 199 -5.53 14.91 3.37
CA VAL A 199 -4.76 15.24 2.16
C VAL A 199 -3.34 15.59 2.53
N SER A 200 -2.40 14.69 2.21
CA SER A 200 -0.96 14.89 2.33
C SER A 200 -0.39 15.25 0.97
N SER A 201 -0.41 16.55 0.65
CA SER A 201 0.22 17.09 -0.54
C SER A 201 0.76 18.49 -0.28
N CYS A 202 1.75 18.90 -1.07
CA CYS A 202 2.13 20.31 -1.15
C CYS A 202 0.88 21.16 -1.44
N TYR A 203 0.72 22.25 -0.71
CA TYR A 203 -0.40 23.19 -0.81
C TYR A 203 -1.77 22.54 -0.62
N SER A 204 -1.87 21.55 0.28
CA SER A 204 -3.13 20.85 0.57
C SER A 204 -4.25 21.79 1.05
N ASN A 205 -3.93 22.89 1.73
CA ASN A 205 -4.90 23.96 2.02
C ASN A 205 -5.50 24.62 0.77
N VAL A 206 -4.69 24.85 -0.27
CA VAL A 206 -5.15 25.40 -1.55
C VAL A 206 -5.95 24.35 -2.32
N MET A 207 -5.51 23.09 -2.27
CA MET A 207 -6.23 21.95 -2.85
C MET A 207 -7.64 21.85 -2.29
N VAL A 208 -7.83 21.92 -0.97
CA VAL A 208 -9.16 21.80 -0.36
C VAL A 208 -10.09 22.96 -0.76
N GLY A 209 -9.55 24.13 -1.09
CA GLY A 209 -10.34 25.23 -1.69
C GLY A 209 -10.69 25.04 -3.16
N ARG A 210 -9.93 24.22 -3.90
CA ARG A 210 -10.11 23.95 -5.33
C ARG A 210 -11.03 22.78 -5.61
N TYR A 211 -10.98 21.73 -4.79
CA TYR A 211 -11.72 20.49 -5.01
C TYR A 211 -13.10 20.55 -4.34
N GLN A 212 -14.06 19.83 -4.92
CA GLN A 212 -15.40 19.69 -4.37
C GLN A 212 -15.45 18.47 -3.47
N PHE A 213 -16.12 18.61 -2.33
CA PHE A 213 -16.34 17.53 -1.37
C PHE A 213 -17.83 17.41 -1.05
N PRO A 214 -18.31 16.20 -0.75
CA PRO A 214 -19.68 15.99 -0.29
C PRO A 214 -19.97 16.78 0.99
N ALA A 215 -21.23 17.21 1.14
CA ALA A 215 -21.69 17.82 2.39
C ALA A 215 -21.50 16.84 3.57
N GLY A 216 -20.94 17.34 4.68
CA GLY A 216 -20.69 16.55 5.88
C GLY A 216 -19.41 15.70 5.85
N VAL A 217 -18.63 15.74 4.76
CA VAL A 217 -17.26 15.18 4.74
C VAL A 217 -16.29 16.22 5.29
N ASN A 218 -15.53 15.84 6.30
CA ASN A 218 -14.48 16.67 6.87
C ASN A 218 -13.19 16.56 6.04
N SER A 219 -12.49 17.68 5.86
CA SER A 219 -11.18 17.70 5.21
C SER A 219 -10.08 18.05 6.22
N THR A 220 -9.05 17.22 6.29
CA THR A 220 -7.82 17.51 7.03
C THR A 220 -6.70 17.80 6.04
N TYR A 221 -6.02 18.93 6.24
CA TYR A 221 -4.98 19.43 5.36
C TYR A 221 -3.98 20.27 6.17
N TRP A 222 -2.89 20.66 5.52
CA TRP A 222 -1.84 21.50 6.09
C TRP A 222 -1.58 22.71 5.20
N GLU A 223 -0.98 23.75 5.78
CA GLU A 223 -0.51 24.91 5.02
C GLU A 223 0.89 24.66 4.45
N GLY A 224 1.13 25.13 3.22
CA GLY A 224 2.44 25.04 2.60
C GLY A 224 2.80 23.64 2.13
N THR A 225 4.09 23.30 2.17
CA THR A 225 4.59 21.98 1.76
C THR A 225 4.45 20.99 2.90
N THR A 226 3.73 19.89 2.67
CA THR A 226 3.55 18.80 3.64
C THR A 226 4.49 17.65 3.29
N ASP A 227 5.21 17.12 4.27
CA ASP A 227 5.99 15.89 4.13
C ASP A 227 5.28 14.70 4.80
N SER A 228 5.87 13.51 4.66
CA SER A 228 5.32 12.29 5.25
C SER A 228 5.39 12.29 6.79
N ASP A 229 6.33 13.03 7.39
CA ASP A 229 6.47 13.10 8.85
C ASP A 229 5.28 13.86 9.47
N ASP A 230 4.80 14.93 8.83
CA ASP A 230 3.57 15.65 9.22
C ASP A 230 2.33 14.76 9.16
N LEU A 231 2.16 14.01 8.06
CA LEU A 231 1.06 13.05 7.90
C LEU A 231 1.06 12.03 9.04
N PHE A 232 2.18 11.33 9.26
CA PHE A 232 2.24 10.28 10.28
C PHE A 232 2.18 10.84 11.70
N SER A 233 2.72 12.02 11.95
CA SER A 233 2.56 12.71 13.23
C SER A 233 1.09 12.97 13.55
N TYR A 234 0.31 13.40 12.57
CA TYR A 234 -1.15 13.55 12.73
C TYR A 234 -1.84 12.21 12.97
N LEU A 235 -1.60 11.22 12.10
CA LEU A 235 -2.26 9.91 12.16
C LEU A 235 -2.00 9.17 13.48
N PHE A 236 -0.80 9.28 14.06
CA PHE A 236 -0.46 8.60 15.31
C PHE A 236 -0.78 9.39 16.59
N LYS A 237 -0.80 10.73 16.55
CA LYS A 237 -0.86 11.54 17.78
C LYS A 237 -2.14 12.34 17.95
N ARG A 238 -2.89 12.61 16.88
CA ARG A 238 -4.02 13.56 16.91
C ARG A 238 -5.29 13.00 16.32
N TRP A 239 -5.19 12.07 15.37
CA TRP A 239 -6.34 11.54 14.68
C TRP A 239 -7.05 10.47 15.51
N ASP A 240 -8.36 10.65 15.73
CA ASP A 240 -9.25 9.62 16.30
C ASP A 240 -10.35 9.24 15.30
N PRO A 241 -10.14 8.19 14.49
CA PRO A 241 -11.13 7.75 13.50
C PRO A 241 -12.39 7.14 14.13
N ARG A 242 -12.37 6.76 15.41
CA ARG A 242 -13.54 6.15 16.08
C ARG A 242 -14.66 7.15 16.31
N GLY A 243 -14.31 8.44 16.40
CA GLY A 243 -15.29 9.53 16.48
C GLY A 243 -16.19 9.65 15.24
N LEU A 244 -15.86 8.96 14.14
CA LEU A 244 -16.65 8.97 12.91
C LEU A 244 -17.84 7.98 12.94
N GLY A 245 -17.91 7.13 13.97
CA GLY A 245 -18.98 6.14 14.15
C GLY A 245 -18.92 4.95 13.19
N GLU A 246 -19.76 3.96 13.46
CA GLU A 246 -19.89 2.74 12.66
C GLU A 246 -20.46 3.03 11.26
N ASN A 247 -20.25 2.10 10.33
CA ASN A 247 -20.88 2.12 9.03
C ASN A 247 -22.38 1.84 9.15
N VAL A 248 -23.20 2.59 8.42
CA VAL A 248 -24.64 2.34 8.28
C VAL A 248 -24.92 1.44 7.08
N GLU A 249 -25.86 0.51 7.26
CA GLU A 249 -26.36 -0.43 6.24
C GLU A 249 -27.41 0.15 5.29
#